data_AF-A0A182KI56-F1
#
_entry.id   AF-A0A182KI56-F1
#
_cell.length_a   1.000
_cell.length_b   1.000
_cell.length_c   1.000
_cell.angle_alpha   90.00
_cell.angle_beta   90.00
_cell.angle_gamma   90.00
#
_symmetry.space_group_name_H-M   'P 1'
#
loop_
_entity.id
_entity.type
_entity.pdbx_description
1 polymer ?
#
loop_
_entity_poly.entity_id
_entity_poly.type
_entity_poly.pdbx_seq_one_letter_code
_entity_poly.pdbx_strand_id
1 'polypeptide(L)' 'MGNGMNKVMPGLFIGNYRDSKDYQQLDRYGITHIVSIHDSPRRFHP' A
#
# COMPACT_ATOMS: atom_id res chain seq x y z
N MET A 1 10.75 5.55 -2.60
CA MET A 1 11.12 6.91 -3.03
C MET A 1 9.87 7.56 -3.62
N GLY A 2 9.11 8.24 -2.78
CA GLY A 2 7.83 8.91 -3.07
C GLY A 2 7.26 9.48 -1.77
N ASN A 3 6.41 10.51 -1.82
CA ASN A 3 5.87 11.22 -0.64
C ASN A 3 4.68 10.50 0.03
N GLY A 4 4.59 9.17 -0.13
CA GLY A 4 3.45 8.34 0.28
C GLY A 4 2.63 7.82 -0.91
N MET A 5 1.57 7.08 -0.58
CA MET A 5 0.63 6.51 -1.54
C MET A 5 -0.25 7.59 -2.17
N ASN A 6 -0.43 7.52 -3.49
CA ASN A 6 -1.22 8.48 -4.26
C ASN A 6 -2.49 7.83 -4.81
N LYS A 7 -3.60 8.59 -4.78
CA LYS A 7 -4.87 8.18 -5.40
C LYS A 7 -4.75 8.35 -6.91
N VAL A 8 -4.95 7.26 -7.67
CA VAL A 8 -4.93 7.29 -9.14
C VAL A 8 -6.33 7.26 -9.74
N MET A 9 -7.29 6.65 -9.04
CA MET A 9 -8.71 6.60 -9.39
C MET A 9 -9.54 6.43 -8.10
N PRO A 10 -10.85 6.73 -8.07
CA PRO A 10 -11.70 6.35 -6.93
C PRO A 10 -11.51 4.87 -6.52
N GLY A 11 -11.07 4.64 -5.28
CA GLY A 11 -10.80 3.31 -4.75
C GLY A 11 -9.47 2.68 -5.17
N LEU A 12 -8.66 3.32 -6.01
CA LEU A 12 -7.38 2.79 -6.46
C LEU A 12 -6.23 3.74 -6.10
N PHE A 13 -5.21 3.18 -5.48
CA PHE A 13 -4.05 3.89 -4.99
C PHE A 13 -2.76 3.16 -5.38
N ILE A 14 -1.70 3.93 -5.62
CA ILE A 14 -0.35 3.40 -5.91
C ILE A 14 0.62 3.97 -4.89
N GLY A 15 1.37 3.09 -4.24
CA GLY A 15 2.40 3.42 -3.27
C GLY A 15 3.58 2.46 -3.37
N ASN A 16 4.61 2.73 -2.59
CA ASN A 16 5.77 1.86 -2.46
C ASN A 16 5.59 0.86 -1.30
N TYR A 17 6.58 -0.03 -1.13
CA TYR A 17 6.56 -1.05 -0.07
C TYR A 17 6.37 -0.48 1.35
N ARG A 18 6.93 0.70 1.68
CA ARG A 18 6.75 1.32 3.00
C ARG A 18 5.31 1.80 3.20
N ASP A 19 4.70 2.34 2.16
CA ASP A 19 3.34 2.87 2.20
C ASP A 19 2.34 1.74 2.51
N SER A 20 2.59 0.54 1.97
CA SER A 20 1.79 -0.66 2.29
C SER A 20 1.81 -1.10 3.76
N LYS A 21 2.67 -0.49 4.58
CA LYS A 21 2.81 -0.76 6.02
C LYS A 21 2.46 0.43 6.91
N ASP A 22 2.10 1.56 6.31
CA ASP A 22 1.70 2.75 7.05
C ASP A 22 0.23 2.64 7.44
N TYR A 23 -0.03 2.11 8.64
CA TYR A 23 -1.39 1.93 9.15
C TYR A 23 -2.19 3.23 9.21
N GLN A 24 -1.56 4.38 9.47
CA GLN A 24 -2.28 5.66 9.51
C GLN A 24 -2.78 6.05 8.13
N GLN A 25 -1.99 5.78 7.09
CA GLN A 25 -2.37 6.06 5.71
C GLN A 25 -3.43 5.08 5.20
N LEU A 26 -3.27 3.79 5.52
CA LEU A 26 -4.24 2.75 5.14
C LEU A 26 -5.62 3.01 5.76
N ASP A 27 -5.66 3.34 7.07
CA ASP A 27 -6.89 3.68 7.78
C ASP A 27 -7.55 4.95 7.21
N ARG A 28 -6.75 6.02 7.04
CA ARG A 28 -7.22 7.29 6.47
C ARG A 28 -7.91 7.13 5.11
N TYR A 29 -7.39 6.24 4.26
CA TYR A 29 -7.93 6.02 2.91
C TYR A 29 -8.86 4.81 2.81
N GLY A 30 -9.14 4.11 3.92
CA GLY A 30 -10.01 2.95 3.95
C GLY A 30 -9.50 1.78 3.08
N ILE A 31 -8.18 1.58 3.04
CA ILE A 31 -7.58 0.49 2.25
C ILE A 31 -7.84 -0.84 2.94
N THR A 32 -8.50 -1.75 2.22
CA THR A 32 -8.83 -3.10 2.70
C THR A 32 -8.08 -4.20 1.97
N HIS A 33 -7.53 -3.91 0.78
CA HIS A 33 -6.85 -4.87 -0.09
C HIS A 33 -5.55 -4.26 -0.61
N ILE A 34 -4.47 -5.04 -0.60
CA ILE A 34 -3.15 -4.64 -1.11
C ILE A 34 -2.64 -5.72 -2.06
N VAL A 35 -2.29 -5.32 -3.28
CA VAL A 35 -1.58 -6.17 -4.25
C VAL A 35 -0.12 -5.76 -4.27
N SER A 36 0.77 -6.67 -3.83
CA SER A 36 2.21 -6.40 -3.76
C SER A 36 2.96 -7.11 -4.88
N ILE A 37 3.68 -6.34 -5.71
CA ILE A 37 4.50 -6.86 -6.80
C ILE A 37 5.95 -6.42 -6.55
N HIS A 38 6.81 -7.36 -6.14
CA HIS A 38 8.25 -7.12 -5.91
C HIS A 38 9.04 -8.44 -5.90
N ASP A 39 10.35 -8.35 -6.17
CA ASP A 39 11.22 -9.52 -6.39
C ASP A 39 11.36 -10.47 -5.19
N SER A 40 11.21 -9.97 -3.96
CA SER A 40 11.38 -10.76 -2.72
C SER A 40 10.10 -10.88 -1.89
N PRO A 41 9.10 -11.69 -2.30
CA PRO A 41 7.85 -11.86 -1.55
C PRO A 41 8.14 -12.47 -0.17
N ARG A 42 8.09 -11.66 0.89
CA ARG A 42 7.92 -12.18 2.26
C ARG A 42 6.45 -12.51 2.43
N ARG A 43 6.15 -13.68 3.00
CA ARG A 43 4.79 -13.98 3.45
C ARG A 43 4.29 -12.85 4.35
N PHE A 44 3.27 -12.13 3.89
CA PHE A 44 2.49 -11.25 4.74
C PHE A 44 1.60 -12.15 5.59
N HIS A 45 2.01 -12.36 6.85
CA HIS A 45 1.45 -13.25 7.88
C HIS A 45 1.92 -14.72 7.86
N PRO A 46 2.06 -15.36 9.04
CA PRO A 46 2.23 -16.81 9.15
C PRO A 46 1.07 -17.59 8.53
#